data_AF-A0A258CYD7-F1
#
_entry.id   AF-A0A258CYD7-F1
#
_cell.length_a   1.000
_cell.length_b   1.000
_cell.length_c   1.000
_cell.angle_alpha   90.00
_cell.angle_beta   90.00
_cell.angle_gamma   90.00
#
_symmetry.space_group_name_H-M   'P 1'
#
loop_
_entity.id
_entity.type
_entity.pdbx_description
1 polymer ?
#
loop_
_entity_poly.entity_id
_entity_poly.type
_entity_poly.pdbx_seq_one_letter_code
_entity_poly.pdbx_strand_id
1 'polypeptide(L)'
;MAIDLAQSDPAIAACTAVMLDDGKPLRRIPLGPQLERPQSFHDRFDASAVFYDVFRDHSGRHVYLVGPMALNLTPLIDSLTITGHPSGTRARPKIHHGVQAEILRVTLPRGDTRLSFAFGDQPFDIPIQPNRSAALRNDRVIFTINKDNDLAWIA
;
A
#
# COMPACT_ATOMS: atom_id res chain seq x y z
N MET A 1 2.23 -30.53 -1.81
CA MET A 1 2.13 -29.98 -0.45
C MET A 1 2.24 -28.48 -0.59
N ALA A 2 1.14 -27.74 -0.47
CA ALA A 2 1.19 -26.28 -0.51
C ALA A 2 1.76 -25.83 0.83
N ILE A 3 2.93 -25.18 0.81
CA ILE A 3 3.49 -24.55 2.01
C ILE A 3 2.73 -23.24 2.17
N ASP A 4 1.96 -23.12 3.26
CA ASP A 4 1.44 -21.84 3.68
C ASP A 4 2.59 -21.04 4.30
N LEU A 5 3.19 -20.20 3.47
CA LEU A 5 4.33 -19.35 3.85
C LEU A 5 3.97 -18.40 5.01
N ALA A 6 2.70 -18.01 5.14
CA ALA A 6 2.23 -17.14 6.22
C ALA A 6 2.18 -17.86 7.57
N GLN A 7 1.95 -19.18 7.58
CA GLN A 7 2.00 -20.00 8.80
C GLN A 7 3.44 -20.31 9.25
N SER A 8 4.41 -20.34 8.31
CA SER A 8 5.82 -20.63 8.63
C SER A 8 6.64 -19.42 9.05
N ASP A 9 6.30 -18.21 8.59
CA ASP A 9 6.86 -16.95 9.08
C ASP A 9 5.79 -15.84 9.02
N PRO A 10 5.11 -15.49 10.13
CA PRO A 10 4.09 -14.46 10.14
C PRO A 10 4.62 -13.10 9.70
N ALA A 11 5.95 -12.91 9.74
CA ALA A 11 6.57 -11.68 9.29
C ALA A 11 6.55 -11.55 7.75
N ILE A 12 6.38 -12.63 6.98
CA ILE A 12 6.17 -12.57 5.51
C ILE A 12 4.86 -11.86 5.16
N ALA A 13 3.83 -12.00 5.99
CA ALA A 13 2.54 -11.36 5.81
C ALA A 13 2.46 -9.94 6.41
N ALA A 14 3.52 -9.48 7.09
CA ALA A 14 3.52 -8.15 7.70
C ALA A 14 3.48 -7.06 6.63
N CYS A 15 2.59 -6.09 6.82
CA CYS A 15 2.47 -4.91 5.98
C CYS A 15 2.46 -3.63 6.82
N THR A 16 2.86 -2.52 6.20
CA THR A 16 2.61 -1.17 6.70
C THR A 16 1.48 -0.55 5.91
N ALA A 17 0.24 -0.71 6.39
CA ALA A 17 -0.90 -0.05 5.81
C ALA A 17 -0.99 1.43 6.23
N VAL A 18 -1.53 2.26 5.34
CA VAL A 18 -1.89 3.66 5.59
C VAL A 18 -3.38 3.80 5.40
N MET A 19 -4.08 4.14 6.47
CA MET A 19 -5.53 4.32 6.51
C MET A 19 -5.84 5.78 6.84
N LEU A 20 -6.80 6.37 6.14
CA LEU A 20 -7.37 7.67 6.48
C LEU A 20 -8.09 7.57 7.82
N ASP A 21 -8.00 8.63 8.61
CA ASP A 21 -8.69 8.77 9.89
C ASP A 21 -10.22 8.78 9.70
N ASP A 22 -10.90 7.84 10.37
CA ASP A 22 -12.34 7.68 10.36
C ASP A 22 -13.10 8.87 10.99
N GLY A 23 -12.41 9.70 11.79
CA GLY A 23 -12.97 10.94 12.34
C GLY A 23 -12.98 12.12 11.35
N LYS A 24 -12.29 12.01 10.20
CA LYS A 24 -12.13 13.11 9.23
C LYS A 24 -13.01 12.93 7.98
N PRO A 25 -13.30 13.99 7.21
CA PRO A 25 -14.19 13.87 6.04
C PRO A 25 -13.53 13.25 4.80
N LEU A 26 -12.20 13.24 4.72
CA LEU A 26 -11.50 12.73 3.54
C LEU A 26 -11.70 11.21 3.42
N ARG A 27 -12.32 10.77 2.32
CA ARG A 27 -12.59 9.36 2.01
C ARG A 27 -12.33 9.05 0.56
N ARG A 28 -12.02 7.80 0.26
CA ARG A 28 -12.05 7.28 -1.10
C ARG A 28 -13.48 7.14 -1.59
N ILE A 29 -13.64 7.29 -2.90
CA ILE A 29 -14.87 6.90 -3.60
C ILE A 29 -14.66 5.59 -4.34
N PRO A 30 -15.70 4.77 -4.55
CA PRO A 30 -15.59 3.59 -5.37
C PRO A 30 -15.38 3.95 -6.85
N LEU A 31 -14.72 3.06 -7.59
CA LEU A 31 -14.57 3.18 -9.05
C LEU A 31 -15.96 3.30 -9.69
N GLY A 32 -16.14 4.18 -10.67
CA GLY A 32 -17.46 4.38 -11.29
C GLY A 32 -18.51 4.84 -10.28
N PRO A 33 -18.32 6.00 -9.62
CA PRO A 33 -19.24 6.52 -8.60
C PRO A 33 -20.67 6.76 -9.10
N GLN A 34 -20.84 6.91 -10.42
CA GLN A 34 -22.13 7.06 -11.08
C GLN A 34 -22.93 5.76 -11.23
N LEU A 35 -22.31 4.61 -10.97
CA LEU A 35 -22.98 3.31 -11.05
C LEU A 35 -23.82 3.09 -9.79
N GLU A 36 -25.10 2.76 -9.98
CA GLU A 36 -25.99 2.36 -8.90
C GLU A 36 -25.50 1.05 -8.27
N ARG A 37 -25.45 1.01 -6.94
CA ARG A 37 -24.97 -0.13 -6.17
C ARG A 37 -25.85 -0.35 -4.95
N PRO A 38 -26.03 -1.61 -4.51
CA PRO A 38 -26.78 -1.89 -3.29
C PRO A 38 -26.04 -1.31 -2.07
N GLN A 39 -26.77 -0.97 -1.01
CA GLN A 39 -26.20 -0.46 0.24
C GLN A 39 -25.11 -1.39 0.81
N SER A 40 -25.31 -2.70 0.70
CA SER A 40 -24.33 -3.72 1.14
C SER A 40 -22.98 -3.65 0.41
N PHE A 41 -22.90 -3.02 -0.75
CA PHE A 41 -21.62 -2.69 -1.38
C PHE A 41 -20.93 -1.56 -0.62
N HIS A 42 -21.66 -0.48 -0.34
CA HIS A 42 -21.12 0.70 0.35
C HIS A 42 -20.68 0.35 1.78
N ASP A 43 -21.43 -0.50 2.46
CA ASP A 43 -21.09 -0.97 3.81
C ASP A 43 -19.80 -1.80 3.85
N ARG A 44 -19.45 -2.47 2.75
CA ARG A 44 -18.22 -3.29 2.62
C ARG A 44 -17.08 -2.57 1.91
N PHE A 45 -17.32 -1.38 1.36
CA PHE A 45 -16.31 -0.66 0.61
C PHE A 45 -15.30 -0.04 1.58
N ASP A 46 -14.04 -0.41 1.40
CA ASP A 46 -12.93 0.23 2.12
C ASP A 46 -12.69 1.65 1.57
N ALA A 47 -13.24 2.61 2.31
CA ALA A 47 -13.15 4.03 2.01
C ALA A 47 -11.91 4.71 2.62
N SER A 48 -11.10 4.01 3.41
CA SER A 48 -10.01 4.61 4.20
C SER A 48 -8.61 4.18 3.75
N ALA A 49 -8.39 3.00 3.17
CA ALA A 49 -7.04 2.60 2.77
C ALA A 49 -6.44 3.50 1.67
N VAL A 50 -5.26 4.08 1.91
CA VAL A 50 -4.45 4.85 0.95
C VAL A 50 -3.31 4.00 0.39
N PHE A 51 -2.63 3.25 1.25
CA PHE A 51 -1.60 2.29 0.88
C PHE A 51 -1.83 0.99 1.65
N TYR A 52 -1.78 -0.13 0.96
CA TYR A 52 -1.82 -1.46 1.55
C TYR A 52 -0.49 -1.83 2.21
N ASP A 53 0.61 -1.40 1.59
CA ASP A 53 1.95 -1.66 2.11
C ASP A 53 2.98 -0.61 1.67
N VAL A 54 4.03 -0.48 2.48
CA VAL A 54 5.19 0.39 2.28
C VAL A 54 6.46 -0.41 2.55
N PHE A 55 7.21 -0.74 1.51
CA PHE A 55 8.35 -1.65 1.64
C PHE A 55 9.54 -1.27 0.78
N ARG A 56 10.72 -1.73 1.20
CA ARG A 56 11.98 -1.52 0.50
C ARG A 56 12.15 -2.55 -0.62
N ASP A 57 12.68 -2.10 -1.76
CA ASP A 57 13.05 -2.98 -2.85
C ASP A 57 14.30 -3.83 -2.52
N HIS A 58 14.57 -4.84 -3.34
CA HIS A 58 15.70 -5.74 -3.12
C HIS A 58 17.08 -5.04 -3.22
N SER A 59 17.15 -3.89 -3.89
CA SER A 59 18.39 -3.11 -4.00
C SER A 59 18.67 -2.26 -2.76
N GLY A 60 17.65 -2.01 -1.93
CA GLY A 60 17.72 -1.10 -0.80
C GLY A 60 17.63 0.38 -1.20
N ARG A 61 17.51 0.70 -2.49
CA ARG A 61 17.52 2.08 -3.01
C ARG A 61 16.11 2.68 -3.08
N HIS A 62 15.11 1.87 -3.35
CA HIS A 62 13.76 2.33 -3.62
C HIS A 62 12.79 1.86 -2.54
N VAL A 63 11.89 2.74 -2.13
CA VAL A 63 10.72 2.37 -1.33
C VAL A 63 9.50 2.43 -2.23
N TYR A 64 8.71 1.37 -2.16
CA TYR A 64 7.43 1.26 -2.83
C TYR A 64 6.31 1.53 -1.83
N LEU A 65 5.34 2.34 -2.24
CA LEU A 65 4.05 2.46 -1.58
C LEU A 65 3.01 1.95 -2.57
N VAL A 66 2.27 0.92 -2.18
CA VAL A 66 1.31 0.26 -3.06
C VAL A 66 -0.08 0.44 -2.46
N GLY A 67 -1.03 0.86 -3.27
CA GLY A 67 -2.38 1.16 -2.80
C GLY A 67 -3.46 0.93 -3.86
N PRO A 68 -4.73 1.16 -3.50
CA PRO A 68 -5.85 1.21 -4.44
C PRO A 68 -5.65 2.31 -5.50
N MET A 69 -6.48 2.28 -6.55
CA MET A 69 -6.65 3.45 -7.41
C MET A 69 -7.03 4.69 -6.58
N ALA A 70 -6.34 5.81 -6.83
CA ALA A 70 -6.53 7.03 -6.05
C ALA A 70 -7.88 7.73 -6.32
N LEU A 71 -8.37 7.71 -7.56
CA LEU A 71 -9.65 8.33 -7.96
C LEU A 71 -9.76 9.79 -7.48
N ASN A 72 -10.67 10.08 -6.54
CA ASN A 72 -10.82 11.42 -5.97
C ASN A 72 -9.59 11.90 -5.17
N LEU A 73 -8.69 10.99 -4.81
CA LEU A 73 -7.45 11.28 -4.10
C LEU A 73 -6.25 11.51 -5.03
N THR A 74 -6.39 11.37 -6.36
CA THR A 74 -5.29 11.59 -7.32
C THR A 74 -4.55 12.92 -7.10
N PRO A 75 -5.23 14.07 -6.87
CA PRO A 75 -4.53 15.33 -6.61
C PRO A 75 -3.61 15.30 -5.37
N LEU A 76 -3.98 14.52 -4.34
CA LEU A 76 -3.16 14.36 -3.13
C LEU A 76 -1.96 13.44 -3.39
N ILE A 77 -2.15 12.39 -4.20
CA ILE A 77 -1.06 11.51 -4.63
C ILE A 77 -0.05 12.26 -5.50
N ASP A 78 -0.51 13.07 -6.44
CA ASP A 78 0.34 13.81 -7.38
C ASP A 78 1.16 14.92 -6.69
N SER A 79 0.65 15.45 -5.58
CA SER A 79 1.30 16.50 -4.78
C SER A 79 2.17 15.95 -3.64
N LEU A 80 2.19 14.63 -3.45
CA LEU A 80 2.85 13.99 -2.32
C LEU A 80 4.36 14.30 -2.28
N THR A 81 4.85 14.66 -1.10
CA THR A 81 6.28 14.75 -0.80
C THR A 81 6.58 13.87 0.40
N ILE A 82 7.49 12.92 0.21
CA ILE A 82 7.89 11.95 1.23
C ILE A 82 9.20 12.39 1.85
N THR A 83 9.29 12.28 3.19
CA THR A 83 10.52 12.49 3.95
C THR A 83 10.96 11.17 4.55
N GLY A 84 12.16 10.70 4.21
CA GLY A 84 12.78 9.51 4.80
C GLY A 84 13.51 9.82 6.10
N HIS A 85 13.51 8.88 7.05
CA HIS A 85 14.16 9.01 8.36
C HIS A 85 15.12 7.85 8.63
N PRO A 86 16.32 8.11 9.18
CA PRO A 86 16.72 9.35 9.85
C PRO A 86 17.35 10.42 8.94
N SER A 87 17.52 10.16 7.64
CA SER A 87 18.30 11.07 6.78
C SER A 87 17.69 12.45 6.57
N GLY A 88 16.37 12.60 6.76
CA GLY A 88 15.63 13.81 6.42
C GLY A 88 15.49 14.05 4.92
N THR A 89 15.86 13.06 4.08
CA THR A 89 15.80 13.19 2.61
C THR A 89 14.35 13.37 2.18
N ARG A 90 14.08 14.46 1.47
CA ARG A 90 12.76 14.75 0.89
C ARG A 90 12.76 14.41 -0.59
N ALA A 91 11.78 13.63 -1.03
CA ALA A 91 11.66 13.22 -2.42
C ALA A 91 10.18 13.17 -2.85
N ARG A 92 9.94 13.55 -4.10
CA ARG A 92 8.66 13.28 -4.76
C ARG A 92 8.68 11.85 -5.34
N PRO A 93 7.64 11.05 -5.13
CA PRO A 93 7.57 9.72 -5.69
C PRO A 93 7.41 9.79 -7.22
N LYS A 94 8.00 8.83 -7.93
CA LYS A 94 7.57 8.52 -9.29
C LYS A 94 6.31 7.67 -9.18
N ILE A 95 5.22 8.13 -9.79
CA ILE A 95 3.92 7.48 -9.71
C ILE A 95 3.70 6.61 -10.95
N HIS A 96 3.15 5.42 -10.75
CA HIS A 96 2.64 4.55 -11.79
C HIS A 96 1.15 4.28 -11.52
N HIS A 97 0.31 4.97 -12.28
CA HIS A 97 -1.14 4.80 -12.24
C HIS A 97 -1.53 3.52 -12.98
N GLY A 98 -1.89 2.48 -12.23
CA GLY A 98 -2.40 1.22 -12.76
C GLY A 98 -3.93 1.21 -12.84
N VAL A 99 -4.47 0.25 -13.61
CA VAL A 99 -5.92 0.07 -13.78
C VAL A 99 -6.61 -0.49 -12.51
N GLN A 100 -5.83 -0.99 -11.55
CA GLN A 100 -6.35 -1.59 -10.30
C GLN A 100 -5.58 -1.18 -9.05
N ALA A 101 -4.44 -0.50 -9.19
CA ALA A 101 -3.58 -0.12 -8.09
C ALA A 101 -2.78 1.13 -8.44
N GLU A 102 -2.44 1.91 -7.42
CA GLU A 102 -1.43 2.95 -7.49
C GLU A 102 -0.11 2.39 -6.95
N ILE A 103 0.97 2.62 -7.70
CA ILE A 103 2.31 2.23 -7.28
C ILE A 103 3.20 3.46 -7.29
N LEU A 104 3.62 3.88 -6.10
CA LEU A 104 4.55 4.98 -5.92
C LEU A 104 5.93 4.42 -5.64
N ARG A 105 6.94 4.96 -6.31
CA ARG A 105 8.35 4.64 -6.08
C ARG A 105 9.12 5.88 -5.68
N VAL A 106 9.67 5.87 -4.47
CA VAL A 106 10.54 6.94 -3.96
C VAL A 106 11.97 6.46 -3.78
N THR A 107 12.94 7.32 -4.07
CA THR A 107 14.36 7.03 -3.80
C THR A 107 14.70 7.64 -2.44
N LEU A 108 15.09 6.79 -1.49
CA LEU A 108 15.50 7.19 -0.15
C LEU A 108 16.80 6.47 0.23
N PRO A 109 17.69 7.08 1.03
CA PRO A 109 18.86 6.42 1.58
C PRO A 109 18.54 5.04 2.17
N ARG A 110 19.46 4.09 2.00
CA ARG A 110 19.30 2.71 2.48
C ARG A 110 19.16 2.61 4.01
N GLY A 111 19.76 3.55 4.73
CA GLY A 111 19.65 3.65 6.19
C GLY A 111 18.30 4.14 6.68
N ASP A 112 17.43 4.64 5.80
CA ASP A 112 16.10 5.08 6.23
C ASP A 112 15.19 3.89 6.52
N THR A 113 14.59 3.90 7.71
CA THR A 113 13.73 2.82 8.21
C THR A 113 12.28 3.26 8.40
N ARG A 114 12.02 4.56 8.28
CA ARG A 114 10.68 5.15 8.35
C ARG A 114 10.54 6.20 7.24
N LEU A 115 9.29 6.50 6.91
CA LEU A 115 8.97 7.66 6.09
C LEU A 115 7.78 8.40 6.66
N SER A 116 7.73 9.70 6.35
CA SER A 116 6.64 10.57 6.74
C SER A 116 6.17 11.43 5.58
N PHE A 117 4.88 11.74 5.58
CA PHE A 117 4.23 12.58 4.59
C PHE A 117 2.91 13.11 5.17
N ALA A 118 2.35 14.13 4.53
CA ALA A 118 0.99 14.57 4.79
C ALA A 118 0.08 14.09 3.66
N PHE A 119 -1.15 13.70 4.01
CA PHE A 119 -2.19 13.35 3.06
C PHE A 119 -3.47 14.12 3.41
N GLY A 120 -3.76 15.17 2.65
CA GLY A 120 -4.71 16.19 3.10
C GLY A 120 -4.18 16.89 4.36
N ASP A 121 -4.97 16.92 5.41
CA ASP A 121 -4.64 17.46 6.73
C ASP A 121 -4.14 16.39 7.72
N GLN A 122 -3.80 15.20 7.24
CA GLN A 122 -3.40 14.05 8.06
C GLN A 122 -1.89 13.80 7.93
N PRO A 123 -1.12 13.92 9.01
CA PRO A 123 0.28 13.52 9.02
C PRO A 123 0.40 12.00 9.21
N PHE A 124 1.30 11.38 8.46
CA PHE A 124 1.68 9.99 8.61
C PHE A 124 3.18 9.89 8.89
N ASP A 125 3.56 9.03 9.83
CA ASP A 125 4.93 8.59 10.08
C ASP A 125 4.93 7.08 10.32
N ILE A 126 5.45 6.34 9.36
CA ILE A 126 5.23 4.91 9.24
C ILE A 126 6.55 4.16 8.96
N PRO A 127 6.68 2.91 9.43
CA PRO A 127 7.86 2.09 9.16
C PRO A 127 7.92 1.61 7.71
N ILE A 128 9.12 1.52 7.17
CA ILE A 128 9.38 0.91 5.86
C ILE A 128 9.64 -0.58 6.09
N GLN A 129 8.77 -1.45 5.56
CA GLN A 129 8.96 -2.89 5.65
C GLN A 129 10.22 -3.33 4.90
N PRO A 130 10.93 -4.36 5.39
CA PRO A 130 12.07 -4.91 4.69
C PRO A 130 11.64 -5.65 3.43
N ASN A 131 12.56 -5.78 2.47
CA ASN A 131 12.36 -6.70 1.36
C ASN A 131 12.38 -8.15 1.87
N ARG A 132 11.36 -8.94 1.52
CA ARG A 132 11.28 -10.37 1.86
C ARG A 132 11.33 -11.30 0.65
N SER A 133 11.54 -10.77 -0.56
CA SER A 133 11.54 -11.60 -1.77
C SER A 133 12.67 -12.63 -1.80
N ALA A 134 13.71 -12.47 -0.98
CA ALA A 134 14.74 -13.48 -0.80
C ALA A 134 14.22 -14.81 -0.21
N ALA A 135 13.14 -14.77 0.57
CA ALA A 135 12.51 -15.97 1.12
C ALA A 135 11.87 -16.85 0.05
N LEU A 136 11.51 -16.26 -1.11
CA LEU A 136 10.90 -16.94 -2.26
C LEU A 136 11.95 -17.36 -3.30
N ARG A 137 13.25 -17.29 -2.96
CA ARG A 137 14.32 -17.57 -3.91
C ARG A 137 14.30 -19.04 -4.30
N ASN A 138 14.31 -19.30 -5.61
CA ASN A 138 14.24 -20.63 -6.24
C ASN A 138 12.87 -21.31 -6.15
N ASP A 139 11.87 -20.64 -5.55
CA ASP A 139 10.50 -21.12 -5.58
C ASP A 139 9.85 -20.82 -6.93
N ARG A 140 8.95 -21.72 -7.34
CA ARG A 140 8.07 -21.46 -8.48
C ARG A 140 6.88 -20.64 -7.99
N VAL A 141 6.99 -19.33 -8.12
CA VAL A 141 5.91 -18.41 -7.74
C VAL A 141 4.87 -18.35 -8.86
N ILE A 142 3.62 -18.67 -8.53
CA ILE A 142 2.46 -18.36 -9.36
C ILE A 142 1.76 -17.15 -8.77
N PHE A 143 1.54 -16.12 -9.59
CA PHE A 143 0.75 -14.97 -9.20
C PHE A 143 -0.66 -15.11 -9.77
N THR A 144 -1.65 -15.23 -8.90
CA THR A 144 -3.06 -15.36 -9.27
C THR A 144 -3.86 -14.25 -8.59
N ILE A 145 -4.72 -13.58 -9.35
CA ILE A 145 -5.73 -12.68 -8.79
C ILE A 145 -6.97 -13.52 -8.53
N ASN A 146 -7.39 -13.61 -7.27
CA ASN A 146 -8.66 -14.22 -6.91
C ASN A 146 -9.63 -13.12 -6.46
N LYS A 147 -10.83 -13.11 -7.02
CA LYS A 147 -11.85 -12.07 -6.80
C LYS A 147 -13.03 -12.69 -6.06
N ASP A 148 -13.57 -11.96 -5.08
CA ASP A 148 -14.80 -12.32 -4.36
C ASP A 148 -14.74 -13.63 -3.55
N ASN A 149 -13.58 -13.95 -2.97
CA ASN A 149 -13.48 -15.09 -2.05
C ASN A 149 -14.00 -14.76 -0.64
N ASP A 150 -14.65 -15.75 -0.04
CA ASP A 150 -14.88 -15.77 1.41
C ASP A 150 -13.53 -15.84 2.13
N LEU A 151 -13.21 -14.83 2.96
CA LEU A 151 -11.94 -14.69 3.70
C LEU A 151 -11.52 -15.95 4.48
N ALA A 152 -12.46 -16.83 4.84
CA ALA A 152 -12.17 -18.13 5.44
C ALA A 152 -11.25 -19.03 4.59
N TRP A 153 -11.07 -18.75 3.30
CA TRP A 153 -10.23 -19.55 2.40
C TRP A 153 -8.71 -19.49 2.63
N ILE A 154 -8.21 -18.51 3.41
CA ILE A 154 -6.77 -18.35 3.74
C ILE A 154 -6.48 -18.79 5.20
N ALA A 155 -7.48 -19.24 5.96
CA ALA A 155 -7.31 -19.65 7.36
C ALA A 155 -6.85 -21.11 7.50
#